data_AF-A0A0W0ZHT4-F1
#
_entry.id   AF-A0A0W0ZHT4-F1
#
_cell.length_a   1.000
_cell.length_b   1.000
_cell.length_c   1.000
_cell.angle_alpha   90.00
_cell.angle_beta   90.00
_cell.angle_gamma   90.00
#
_symmetry.space_group_name_H-M   'P 1'
#
loop_
_entity.id
_entity.type
_entity.pdbx_description
1 polymer ?
#
loop_
_entity_poly.entity_id
_entity_poly.type
_entity_poly.pdbx_seq_one_letter_code
_entity_poly.pdbx_strand_id
1 'polypeptide(L)'
;MFHIKLKRRITMMDKIHLTKQFADRLRDAMIAAGFNSQRSTSGVCIHKLSAITGYSVQICRKYLRGEAIPEPVKLVEIAMKLHVSPGWLLFGSAQNDEGVVREKITVNKNLLHYLLTKASCLYHSTLLEHEIPNFLIELINDVSLINADEEQSKKIIDLALASVKHFSHSHGT
;
A
#
# COMPACT_ATOMS: atom_id res chain seq x y z
N MET A 1 -25.16 0.27 -21.47
CA MET A 1 -25.68 0.83 -20.20
C MET A 1 -25.75 -0.21 -19.05
N PHE A 2 -26.13 -1.47 -19.30
CA PHE A 2 -26.23 -2.52 -18.26
C PHE A 2 -24.89 -2.93 -17.62
N HIS A 3 -23.81 -3.03 -18.40
CA HIS A 3 -22.48 -3.41 -17.89
C HIS A 3 -21.91 -2.40 -16.87
N ILE A 4 -22.16 -1.10 -17.06
CA ILE A 4 -21.71 -0.05 -16.13
C ILE A 4 -22.49 -0.11 -14.80
N LYS A 5 -23.79 -0.41 -14.84
CA LYS A 5 -24.61 -0.59 -13.62
C LYS A 5 -24.19 -1.84 -12.83
N LEU A 6 -23.83 -2.93 -13.48
CA LEU A 6 -23.40 -4.17 -12.82
C LEU A 6 -22.02 -4.02 -12.18
N LYS A 7 -21.03 -3.43 -12.88
CA LYS A 7 -19.70 -3.14 -12.33
C LYS A 7 -19.76 -2.15 -11.15
N ARG A 8 -20.67 -1.16 -11.19
CA ARG A 8 -20.96 -0.27 -10.05
C ARG A 8 -21.63 -0.97 -8.86
N ARG A 9 -22.47 -1.99 -9.09
CA ARG A 9 -23.09 -2.77 -8.01
C ARG A 9 -22.09 -3.71 -7.32
N ILE A 10 -21.21 -4.36 -8.09
CA ILE A 10 -20.16 -5.24 -7.54
C ILE A 10 -19.17 -4.42 -6.70
N THR A 11 -18.67 -3.30 -7.23
CA THR A 11 -17.78 -2.37 -6.49
C THR A 11 -18.44 -1.75 -5.24
N MET A 12 -19.76 -1.54 -5.24
CA MET A 12 -20.49 -1.14 -4.03
C MET A 12 -20.53 -2.26 -2.98
N MET A 13 -20.72 -3.52 -3.39
CA MET A 13 -20.76 -4.66 -2.48
C MET A 13 -19.43 -4.84 -1.75
N ASP A 14 -18.31 -4.72 -2.50
CA ASP A 14 -16.95 -4.81 -1.95
C ASP A 14 -16.66 -3.63 -1.01
N LYS A 15 -17.12 -2.43 -1.36
CA LYS A 15 -16.98 -1.24 -0.50
C LYS A 15 -17.78 -1.36 0.80
N ILE A 16 -19.01 -1.89 0.75
CA ILE A 16 -19.83 -2.15 1.93
C ILE A 16 -19.14 -3.18 2.84
N HIS A 17 -18.53 -4.21 2.24
CA HIS A 17 -17.79 -5.20 3.01
C HIS A 17 -16.55 -4.60 3.69
N LEU A 18 -15.76 -3.80 2.96
CA LEU A 18 -14.57 -3.14 3.49
C LEU A 18 -14.88 -2.17 4.64
N THR A 19 -15.91 -1.33 4.47
CA THR A 19 -16.33 -0.35 5.50
C THR A 19 -16.79 -1.03 6.80
N LYS A 20 -17.51 -2.15 6.71
CA LYS A 20 -17.92 -2.94 7.87
C LYS A 20 -16.73 -3.60 8.55
N GLN A 21 -15.86 -4.27 7.79
CA GLN A 21 -14.66 -4.89 8.33
C GLN A 21 -13.73 -3.87 9.02
N PHE A 22 -13.56 -2.69 8.43
CA PHE A 22 -12.82 -1.59 9.06
C PHE A 22 -13.47 -1.19 10.39
N ALA A 23 -14.79 -1.04 10.43
CA ALA A 23 -15.52 -0.68 11.64
C ALA A 23 -15.36 -1.74 12.74
N ASP A 24 -15.36 -3.03 12.36
CA ASP A 24 -15.16 -4.15 13.28
C ASP A 24 -13.76 -4.10 13.90
N ARG A 25 -12.71 -3.99 13.07
CA ARG A 25 -11.33 -3.84 13.55
C ARG A 25 -11.10 -2.58 14.37
N LEU A 26 -11.75 -1.48 14.01
CA LEU A 26 -11.68 -0.25 14.80
C LEU A 26 -12.27 -0.46 16.20
N ARG A 27 -13.38 -1.19 16.33
CA ARG A 27 -13.95 -1.55 17.63
C ARG A 27 -13.00 -2.44 18.40
N ASP A 28 -12.42 -3.46 17.77
CA ASP A 28 -11.47 -4.37 18.42
C ASP A 28 -10.23 -3.63 18.92
N ALA A 29 -9.65 -2.75 18.11
CA ALA A 29 -8.51 -1.91 18.50
C ALA A 29 -8.86 -0.96 19.65
N MET A 30 -10.06 -0.38 19.65
CA MET A 30 -10.54 0.44 20.76
C MET A 30 -10.75 -0.37 22.05
N ILE A 31 -11.23 -1.61 21.95
CA ILE A 31 -11.38 -2.51 23.11
C ILE A 31 -10.00 -2.88 23.66
N ALA A 32 -9.05 -3.25 22.80
CA ALA A 32 -7.68 -3.56 23.17
C ALA A 32 -6.98 -2.36 23.84
N ALA A 33 -7.30 -1.14 23.43
CA ALA A 33 -6.81 0.09 24.04
C ALA A 33 -7.55 0.52 25.34
N GLY A 34 -8.51 -0.26 25.83
CA GLY A 34 -9.24 0.05 27.07
C GLY A 34 -10.36 1.11 26.91
N PHE A 35 -10.87 1.30 25.70
CA PHE A 35 -11.94 2.26 25.38
C PHE A 35 -13.34 1.64 25.33
N ASN A 36 -13.54 0.60 26.12
CA ASN A 36 -14.77 -0.16 26.29
C ASN A 36 -15.89 0.74 26.87
N SER A 37 -17.15 0.43 26.53
CA SER A 37 -18.33 1.08 27.09
C SER A 37 -19.51 0.12 27.18
N GLN A 38 -19.98 -0.14 28.40
CA GLN A 38 -21.18 -0.96 28.65
C GLN A 38 -22.48 -0.27 28.22
N ARG A 39 -22.47 1.06 28.06
CA ARG A 39 -23.65 1.86 27.69
C ARG A 39 -23.81 2.09 26.18
N SER A 40 -22.88 1.59 25.35
CA SER A 40 -22.88 1.83 23.91
C SER A 40 -23.30 0.57 23.16
N THR A 41 -24.15 0.71 22.14
CA THR A 41 -24.57 -0.40 21.27
C THR A 41 -23.40 -1.00 20.48
N SER A 42 -22.30 -0.25 20.32
CA SER A 42 -21.07 -0.70 19.66
C SER A 42 -20.02 -1.25 20.64
N GLY A 43 -20.31 -1.34 21.95
CA GLY A 43 -19.37 -1.83 22.97
C GLY A 43 -18.18 -0.91 23.28
N VAL A 44 -18.04 0.23 22.58
CA VAL A 44 -16.92 1.18 22.70
C VAL A 44 -17.38 2.61 22.92
N CYS A 45 -16.57 3.42 23.59
CA CYS A 45 -16.87 4.81 23.92
C CYS A 45 -16.49 5.76 22.78
N ILE A 46 -17.48 6.26 22.04
CA ILE A 46 -17.27 7.20 20.91
C ILE A 46 -16.58 8.49 21.37
N HIS A 47 -16.89 8.97 22.57
CA HIS A 47 -16.27 10.18 23.12
C HIS A 47 -14.76 10.00 23.37
N LYS A 48 -14.32 8.80 23.77
CA LYS A 48 -12.88 8.50 23.90
C LYS A 48 -12.19 8.54 22.54
N LEU A 49 -12.81 7.97 21.49
CA LEU A 49 -12.26 8.06 20.13
C LEU A 49 -12.16 9.52 19.66
N SER A 50 -13.21 10.30 19.89
CA SER A 50 -13.22 11.74 19.57
C SER A 50 -12.13 12.50 20.32
N ALA A 51 -11.91 12.20 21.61
CA ALA A 51 -10.89 12.85 22.43
C ALA A 51 -9.46 12.52 21.99
N ILE A 52 -9.14 11.26 21.68
CA ILE A 52 -7.78 10.86 21.30
C ILE A 52 -7.42 11.27 19.87
N THR A 53 -8.42 11.40 18.99
CA THR A 53 -8.23 11.76 17.56
C THR A 53 -8.44 13.24 17.28
N GLY A 54 -9.16 13.97 18.14
CA GLY A 54 -9.60 15.34 17.88
C GLY A 54 -10.75 15.45 16.86
N TYR A 55 -11.30 14.33 16.37
CA TYR A 55 -12.39 14.35 15.39
C TYR A 55 -13.75 14.52 16.05
N SER A 56 -14.73 15.04 15.30
CA SER A 56 -16.08 15.19 15.81
C SER A 56 -16.73 13.82 16.09
N VAL A 57 -17.57 13.76 17.12
CA VAL A 57 -18.34 12.56 17.50
C VAL A 57 -19.16 12.01 16.32
N GLN A 58 -19.66 12.88 15.44
CA GLN A 58 -20.41 12.48 14.24
C GLN A 58 -19.54 11.70 13.26
N ILE A 59 -18.30 12.13 13.03
CA ILE A 59 -17.35 11.44 12.15
C ILE A 59 -16.93 10.11 12.78
N CYS A 60 -16.58 10.10 14.07
CA CYS A 60 -16.25 8.87 14.81
C CYS A 60 -17.40 7.85 14.76
N ARG A 61 -18.65 8.31 14.85
CA ARG A 61 -19.84 7.46 14.74
C ARG A 61 -19.98 6.85 13.35
N LYS A 62 -19.76 7.61 12.28
CA LYS A 62 -19.77 7.08 10.90
C LYS A 62 -18.73 5.97 10.72
N TYR A 63 -17.53 6.15 11.27
CA TYR A 63 -16.46 5.15 11.23
C TYR A 63 -16.84 3.88 12.00
N LEU A 64 -17.33 4.01 13.23
CA LEU A 64 -17.71 2.86 14.07
C LEU A 64 -18.92 2.08 13.56
N ARG A 65 -19.75 2.70 12.72
CA ARG A 65 -20.89 2.05 12.06
C ARG A 65 -20.56 1.47 10.69
N GLY A 66 -19.36 1.69 10.17
CA GLY A 66 -18.99 1.30 8.81
C GLY A 66 -19.76 2.08 7.74
N GLU A 67 -20.18 3.31 8.04
CA GLU A 67 -20.81 4.21 7.07
C GLU A 67 -19.76 4.96 6.22
N ALA A 68 -18.53 5.05 6.72
CA ALA A 68 -17.42 5.71 6.03
C ALA A 68 -16.06 5.10 6.42
N ILE A 69 -15.08 5.23 5.52
CA ILE A 69 -13.66 4.98 5.78
C ILE A 69 -12.95 6.32 5.91
N PRO A 70 -12.02 6.49 6.86
CA PRO A 70 -11.20 7.70 6.96
C PRO A 70 -10.31 7.89 5.74
N GLU A 71 -10.01 9.15 5.40
CA GLU A 71 -8.95 9.44 4.43
C GLU A 71 -7.59 8.92 4.92
N PRO A 72 -6.61 8.67 4.04
CA PRO A 72 -5.34 8.04 4.41
C PRO A 72 -4.63 8.70 5.60
N VAL A 73 -4.57 10.04 5.64
CA VAL A 73 -3.96 10.79 6.76
C VAL A 73 -4.70 10.50 8.07
N LYS A 74 -6.04 10.54 8.04
CA LYS A 74 -6.87 10.30 9.23
C LYS A 74 -6.79 8.86 9.73
N LEU A 75 -6.71 7.92 8.80
CA LEU A 75 -6.52 6.51 9.11
C LEU A 75 -5.19 6.29 9.85
N VAL A 76 -4.11 6.91 9.38
CA VAL A 76 -2.80 6.85 10.03
C VAL A 76 -2.85 7.43 11.43
N GLU A 77 -3.47 8.60 11.62
CA GLU A 77 -3.63 9.23 12.94
C GLU A 77 -4.41 8.33 13.91
N ILE A 78 -5.54 7.78 13.48
CA ILE A 78 -6.34 6.85 14.30
C ILE A 78 -5.51 5.63 14.69
N ALA A 79 -4.83 5.01 13.72
CA ALA A 79 -4.02 3.81 13.94
C ALA A 79 -2.87 4.08 14.93
N MET A 80 -2.19 5.22 14.80
CA MET A 80 -1.15 5.65 15.74
C MET A 80 -1.68 5.84 17.17
N LYS A 81 -2.84 6.49 17.33
CA LYS A 81 -3.47 6.70 18.65
C LYS A 81 -3.96 5.41 19.30
N LEU A 82 -4.27 4.40 18.49
CA LEU A 82 -4.68 3.06 18.93
C LEU A 82 -3.52 2.06 18.97
N HIS A 83 -2.29 2.48 18.66
CA HIS A 83 -1.09 1.63 18.60
C HIS A 83 -1.24 0.39 17.70
N VAL A 84 -1.90 0.55 16.55
CA VAL A 84 -2.05 -0.49 15.51
C VAL A 84 -1.47 -0.04 14.17
N SER A 85 -1.24 -0.98 13.25
CA SER A 85 -0.83 -0.62 11.87
C SER A 85 -2.03 -0.05 11.09
N PRO A 86 -1.86 1.05 10.32
CA PRO A 86 -2.89 1.58 9.43
C PRO A 86 -3.37 0.54 8.40
N GLY A 87 -2.44 -0.27 7.90
CA GLY A 87 -2.72 -1.35 6.94
C GLY A 87 -3.56 -2.47 7.58
N TRP A 88 -3.22 -2.88 8.81
CA TRP A 88 -4.03 -3.84 9.55
C TRP A 88 -5.43 -3.30 9.82
N LEU A 89 -5.55 -2.03 10.22
CA LEU A 89 -6.84 -1.42 10.52
C LEU A 89 -7.75 -1.37 9.28
N LEU A 90 -7.20 -1.05 8.12
CA LEU A 90 -7.96 -0.94 6.87
C LEU A 90 -8.21 -2.29 6.18
N PHE A 91 -7.21 -3.17 6.11
CA PHE A 91 -7.27 -4.39 5.29
C PHE A 91 -7.33 -5.68 6.10
N GLY A 92 -7.06 -5.63 7.41
CA GLY A 92 -7.02 -6.82 8.26
C GLY A 92 -5.86 -7.75 7.95
N SER A 93 -4.85 -7.28 7.20
CA SER A 93 -3.65 -8.06 6.90
C SER A 93 -3.00 -8.47 8.22
N ALA A 94 -3.05 -9.77 8.51
CA ALA A 94 -2.31 -10.36 9.59
C ALA A 94 -0.85 -9.91 9.43
N GLN A 95 -0.20 -9.55 10.54
CA GLN A 95 1.23 -9.24 10.58
C GLN A 95 2.11 -10.39 10.05
N ASN A 96 1.52 -11.57 9.77
CA ASN A 96 2.15 -12.73 9.17
C ASN A 96 1.39 -13.13 7.90
N ASP A 97 1.69 -12.44 6.80
CA ASP A 97 1.22 -12.81 5.47
C ASP A 97 2.09 -13.94 4.92
N GLU A 98 1.99 -15.14 5.49
CA GLU A 98 2.62 -16.35 4.95
C GLU A 98 1.84 -16.89 3.71
N GLY A 99 0.78 -16.20 3.28
CA GLY A 99 -0.09 -16.61 2.15
C GLY A 99 0.16 -15.90 0.82
N VAL A 100 0.89 -14.77 0.79
CA VAL A 100 1.12 -13.95 -0.43
C VAL A 100 2.61 -13.90 -0.80
N VAL A 101 3.34 -15.00 -0.60
CA VAL A 101 4.79 -15.06 -0.84
C VAL A 101 5.17 -15.15 -2.33
N ARG A 102 4.22 -15.18 -3.27
CA ARG A 102 4.54 -15.43 -4.69
C ARG A 102 5.01 -14.22 -5.50
N GLU A 103 4.90 -13.00 -4.99
CA GLU A 103 5.28 -11.78 -5.74
C GLU A 103 6.19 -10.85 -4.94
N LYS A 104 7.10 -11.41 -4.12
CA LYS A 104 8.05 -10.63 -3.33
C LYS A 104 9.46 -10.72 -3.91
N ILE A 105 10.01 -9.58 -4.29
CA ILE A 105 11.43 -9.46 -4.67
C ILE A 105 12.23 -9.05 -3.43
N THR A 106 13.28 -9.81 -3.09
CA THR A 106 14.19 -9.48 -1.98
C THR A 106 15.52 -9.01 -2.55
N VAL A 107 15.83 -7.73 -2.39
CA VAL A 107 17.04 -7.10 -2.93
C VAL A 107 17.75 -6.28 -1.86
N ASN A 108 19.08 -6.18 -1.94
CA ASN A 108 19.87 -5.34 -1.04
C ASN A 108 19.43 -3.87 -1.16
N LYS A 109 19.23 -3.20 -0.01
CA LYS A 109 18.77 -1.81 0.05
C LYS A 109 19.67 -0.84 -0.72
N ASN A 110 20.99 -1.01 -0.65
CA ASN A 110 21.95 -0.14 -1.35
C ASN A 110 21.86 -0.33 -2.86
N LEU A 111 21.66 -1.57 -3.33
CA LEU A 111 21.50 -1.87 -4.75
C LEU A 111 20.16 -1.36 -5.27
N LEU A 112 19.06 -1.56 -4.53
CA LEU A 112 17.76 -1.00 -4.90
C LEU A 112 17.82 0.54 -4.99
N HIS A 113 18.43 1.18 -4.00
CA HIS A 113 18.62 2.63 -4.02
C HIS A 113 19.46 3.08 -5.23
N TYR A 114 20.56 2.37 -5.52
CA TYR A 114 21.41 2.66 -6.66
C TYR A 114 20.64 2.52 -7.99
N LEU A 115 19.90 1.42 -8.16
CA LEU A 115 19.09 1.15 -9.34
C LEU A 115 18.04 2.22 -9.55
N LEU A 116 17.25 2.57 -8.53
CA LEU A 116 16.22 3.61 -8.63
C LEU A 116 16.82 4.99 -8.95
N THR A 117 17.99 5.31 -8.38
CA THR A 117 18.70 6.56 -8.66
C THR A 117 19.11 6.62 -10.14
N LYS A 118 19.67 5.54 -10.68
CA LYS A 118 20.13 5.48 -12.07
C LYS A 118 18.98 5.37 -13.06
N ALA A 119 17.90 4.67 -12.71
CA ALA A 119 16.72 4.51 -13.56
C ALA A 119 16.02 5.83 -13.90
N SER A 120 16.23 6.89 -13.11
CA SER A 120 15.73 8.24 -13.41
C SER A 120 16.10 8.74 -14.82
N CYS A 121 17.23 8.28 -15.39
CA CYS A 121 17.64 8.64 -16.74
C CYS A 121 16.76 8.03 -17.85
N LEU A 122 16.08 6.91 -17.58
CA LEU A 122 15.21 6.25 -18.56
C LEU A 122 13.88 6.98 -18.75
N TYR A 123 13.36 7.62 -17.69
CA TYR A 123 12.08 8.35 -17.74
C TYR A 123 12.12 9.67 -18.53
N HIS A 124 13.31 10.10 -18.95
CA HIS A 124 13.49 11.24 -19.85
C HIS A 124 13.59 10.83 -21.33
N SER A 125 13.50 9.53 -21.62
CA SER A 125 13.63 8.97 -22.97
C SER A 125 12.24 8.63 -23.55
N THR A 126 12.10 8.64 -24.88
CA THR A 126 10.86 8.34 -25.64
C THR A 126 10.42 6.87 -25.62
N LEU A 127 10.72 6.15 -24.54
CA LEU A 127 10.24 4.79 -24.32
C LEU A 127 8.76 4.83 -23.90
N LEU A 128 7.98 3.82 -24.31
CA LEU A 128 6.58 3.71 -23.91
C LEU A 128 6.49 3.60 -22.37
N GLU A 129 5.55 4.34 -21.77
CA GLU A 129 5.40 4.46 -20.30
C GLU A 129 5.32 3.11 -19.55
N HIS A 130 4.93 2.03 -20.24
CA HIS A 130 4.80 0.69 -19.68
C HIS A 130 6.03 -0.21 -19.88
N GLU A 131 6.96 0.13 -20.77
CA GLU A 131 8.16 -0.69 -21.02
C GLU A 131 9.24 -0.45 -19.96
N ILE A 132 9.39 0.79 -19.48
CA ILE A 132 10.36 1.13 -18.44
C ILE A 132 10.06 0.38 -17.12
N PRO A 133 8.83 0.39 -16.58
CA PRO A 133 8.53 -0.32 -15.35
C PRO A 133 8.74 -1.83 -15.46
N ASN A 134 8.37 -2.45 -16.59
CA ASN A 134 8.57 -3.88 -16.83
C ASN A 134 10.06 -4.23 -16.85
N PHE A 135 10.85 -3.48 -17.62
CA PHE A 135 12.29 -3.66 -17.67
C PHE A 135 12.96 -3.49 -16.28
N LEU A 136 12.54 -2.49 -15.50
CA LEU A 136 13.09 -2.28 -14.16
C LEU A 136 12.73 -3.42 -13.21
N ILE A 137 11.51 -3.97 -13.28
CA ILE A 137 11.11 -5.12 -12.47
C ILE A 137 11.95 -6.35 -12.84
N GLU A 138 12.15 -6.61 -14.12
CA GLU A 138 13.01 -7.69 -14.62
C GLU A 138 14.45 -7.49 -14.14
N LEU A 139 15.01 -6.29 -14.30
CA LEU A 139 16.38 -6.00 -13.85
C LEU A 139 16.56 -6.14 -12.33
N ILE A 140 15.58 -5.69 -11.52
CA ILE A 140 15.62 -5.85 -10.06
C ILE A 140 15.57 -7.34 -9.69
N ASN A 141 14.73 -8.13 -10.38
CA ASN A 141 14.66 -9.58 -10.20
C ASN A 141 16.01 -10.24 -10.56
N ASP A 142 16.56 -9.93 -11.73
CA ASP A 142 17.81 -10.52 -12.18
C ASP A 142 18.96 -10.22 -11.22
N VAL A 143 19.14 -8.95 -10.84
CA VAL A 143 20.18 -8.54 -9.88
C VAL A 143 19.95 -9.17 -8.50
N SER A 144 18.71 -9.46 -8.11
CA SER A 144 18.43 -10.15 -6.84
C SER A 144 18.79 -11.64 -6.85
N LEU A 145 18.82 -12.27 -8.03
CA LEU A 145 19.12 -13.70 -8.20
C LEU A 145 20.58 -13.97 -8.54
N ILE A 146 21.31 -12.96 -9.03
CA ILE A 146 22.73 -13.10 -9.38
C ILE A 146 23.58 -13.19 -8.11
N ASN A 147 24.43 -14.23 -8.04
CA ASN A 147 25.46 -14.36 -7.01
C ASN A 147 26.67 -13.47 -7.34
N ALA A 148 26.51 -12.15 -7.16
CA ALA A 148 27.53 -11.15 -7.38
C ALA A 148 27.72 -10.27 -6.14
N ASP A 149 28.92 -9.73 -5.97
CA ASP A 149 29.16 -8.72 -4.94
C ASP A 149 28.47 -7.38 -5.29
N GLU A 150 28.47 -6.43 -4.35
CA GLU A 150 27.79 -5.15 -4.54
C GLU A 150 28.37 -4.35 -5.72
N GLU A 151 29.68 -4.42 -5.95
CA GLU A 151 30.35 -3.67 -7.01
C GLU A 151 30.04 -4.27 -8.39
N GLN A 152 30.10 -5.59 -8.50
CA GLN A 152 29.71 -6.35 -9.69
C GLN A 152 28.24 -6.11 -10.03
N SER A 153 27.36 -6.13 -9.02
CA SER A 153 25.92 -5.85 -9.20
C SER A 153 25.69 -4.44 -9.75
N LYS A 154 26.42 -3.43 -9.25
CA LYS A 154 26.36 -2.05 -9.78
C LYS A 154 26.81 -1.99 -11.25
N LYS A 155 27.89 -2.68 -11.62
CA LYS A 155 28.37 -2.74 -13.02
C LYS A 155 27.34 -3.39 -13.95
N ILE A 156 26.68 -4.45 -13.50
CA ILE A 156 25.60 -5.11 -14.27
C ILE A 156 24.43 -4.15 -14.47
N ILE A 157 24.01 -3.42 -13.43
CA ILE A 157 22.96 -2.39 -13.52
C ILE A 157 23.36 -1.31 -14.53
N ASP A 158 24.58 -0.77 -14.43
CA ASP A 158 25.04 0.29 -15.33
C ASP A 158 25.07 -0.19 -16.79
N LEU A 159 25.50 -1.43 -17.04
CA LEU A 159 25.51 -2.05 -18.36
C LEU A 159 24.10 -2.23 -18.92
N ALA A 160 23.17 -2.76 -18.12
CA ALA A 160 21.78 -2.98 -18.53
C ALA A 160 21.08 -1.65 -18.87
N LEU A 161 21.28 -0.61 -18.06
CA LEU A 161 20.73 0.73 -18.30
C LEU A 161 21.32 1.38 -19.55
N ALA A 162 22.64 1.24 -19.77
CA ALA A 162 23.29 1.75 -20.98
C ALA A 162 22.75 1.06 -22.23
N SER A 163 22.53 -0.27 -22.18
CA SER A 163 21.97 -1.04 -23.29
C SER A 163 20.60 -0.49 -23.73
N VAL A 164 19.67 -0.34 -22.80
CA VAL A 164 18.32 0.19 -23.10
C VAL A 164 18.35 1.61 -23.64
N LYS A 165 19.25 2.45 -23.14
CA LYS A 165 19.45 3.81 -23.66
C LYS A 165 19.96 3.81 -25.11
N HIS A 166 20.85 2.88 -25.48
CA HIS A 166 21.36 2.78 -26.84
C HIS A 166 20.31 2.24 -27.83
N PHE A 167 19.52 1.25 -27.42
CA PHE A 167 18.45 0.70 -28.28
C PHE A 167 17.32 1.70 -28.54
N SER A 168 16.97 2.53 -27.56
CA SER A 168 15.95 3.59 -27.74
C SER A 168 16.39 4.73 -28.68
N HIS A 169 17.69 5.00 -28.81
CA HIS A 169 18.22 5.96 -29.79
C HIS A 169 18.28 5.40 -31.22
N SER A 170 18.33 4.07 -31.41
CA SER A 170 18.45 3.47 -32.75
C SER A 170 17.13 3.35 -33.52
N HIS A 171 15.98 3.47 -32.85
CA HIS A 171 14.65 3.39 -33.47
C HIS A 171 14.06 4.75 -33.87
N GLY A 172 14.85 5.83 -33.79
CA GLY A 172 14.49 7.16 -34.28
C GLY A 172 15.23 7.53 -35.56
N THR A 173 14.87 6.90 -36.69
CA THR A 173 15.20 7.37 -38.05
C THR A 173 13.97 7.28 -38.93
#